data_AF-A0A9P5S4R3-F1
#
_entry.id   AF-A0A9P5S4R3-F1
#
_cell.length_a   1.000
_cell.length_b   1.000
_cell.length_c   1.000
_cell.angle_alpha   90.00
_cell.angle_beta   90.00
_cell.angle_gamma   90.00
#
_symmetry.space_group_name_H-M   'P 1'
#
loop_
_entity.id
_entity.type
_entity.pdbx_description
1 polymer ?
#
loop_
_entity_poly.entity_id
_entity_poly.type
_entity_poly.pdbx_seq_one_letter_code
_entity_poly.pdbx_strand_id
1 'polypeptide(L)'
;MSSAEVRFFNIAELTNLVTALLNKHDTSALAQTNHRLLELCEPLLYMDVRLDHNPHRVNLFDSIYTTIALARNTHFVRNLRVSVINHALLTNCMLAHLDSVTDEKQNLRPDLPPSLRSTASSSHVIPVPPMTNLERLEVALVLESYISTCFYYLETSNNPKTILLQYCRLLDLSPRLTYFKADRDAEDWSDAKQELKDLEQESPVIREGLQDLAMWPVGNNASEEGLVVILKRCPNLK
;
A
#
# COMPACT_ATOMS: atom_id res chain seq x y z
N MET A 1 2.04 45.62 8.21
CA MET A 1 0.92 45.11 7.39
C MET A 1 1.47 44.08 6.43
N SER A 2 0.92 42.85 6.40
CA SER A 2 1.34 41.85 5.41
C SER A 2 0.88 42.24 3.99
N SER A 3 1.67 41.90 2.97
CA SER A 3 1.29 42.13 1.56
C SER A 3 0.00 41.37 1.23
N ALA A 4 -0.74 41.84 0.22
CA ALA A 4 -1.95 41.16 -0.25
C ALA A 4 -1.66 39.72 -0.74
N GLU A 5 -0.49 39.51 -1.33
CA GLU A 5 0.01 38.22 -1.77
C GLU A 5 0.12 37.22 -0.61
N VAL A 6 0.73 37.62 0.51
CA VAL A 6 0.84 36.78 1.71
C VAL A 6 -0.55 36.46 2.29
N ARG A 7 -1.52 37.38 2.19
CA ARG A 7 -2.89 37.12 2.67
C ARG A 7 -3.63 36.13 1.78
N PHE A 8 -3.43 36.18 0.48
CA PHE A 8 -4.09 35.30 -0.48
C PHE A 8 -3.68 33.83 -0.27
N PHE A 9 -2.37 33.56 -0.17
CA PHE A 9 -1.84 32.20 -0.01
C PHE A 9 -1.95 31.63 1.41
N ASN A 10 -2.42 32.43 2.37
CA ASN A 10 -2.66 31.98 3.75
C ASN A 10 -4.09 31.46 3.98
N ILE A 11 -4.97 31.51 2.98
CA ILE A 11 -6.34 31.00 3.07
C ILE A 11 -6.34 29.53 2.65
N ALA A 12 -6.48 28.61 3.61
CA ALA A 12 -6.39 27.18 3.37
C ALA A 12 -7.47 26.70 2.38
N GLU A 13 -8.67 27.26 2.45
CA GLU A 13 -9.79 26.96 1.57
C GLU A 13 -9.48 27.28 0.11
N LEU A 14 -8.80 28.42 -0.11
CA LEU A 14 -8.40 28.84 -1.44
C LEU A 14 -7.27 27.96 -1.98
N THR A 15 -6.27 27.65 -1.14
CA THR A 15 -5.21 26.71 -1.50
C THR A 15 -5.81 25.36 -1.90
N ASN A 16 -6.77 24.83 -1.13
CA ASN A 16 -7.46 23.58 -1.44
C ASN A 16 -8.23 23.63 -2.76
N LEU A 17 -8.90 24.76 -3.06
CA LEU A 17 -9.59 24.96 -4.34
C LEU A 17 -8.62 25.00 -5.52
N VAL A 18 -7.48 25.68 -5.36
CA VAL A 18 -6.45 25.78 -6.39
C VAL A 18 -5.80 24.41 -6.63
N THR A 19 -5.35 23.73 -5.57
CA THR A 19 -4.67 22.43 -5.69
C THR A 19 -5.56 21.34 -6.25
N ALA A 20 -6.88 21.41 -6.06
CA ALA A 20 -7.84 20.51 -6.70
C ALA A 20 -7.86 20.63 -8.24
N LEU A 21 -7.40 21.76 -8.79
CA LEU A 21 -7.31 22.02 -10.23
C LEU A 21 -5.90 21.79 -10.79
N LEU A 22 -4.91 21.57 -9.93
CA LEU A 22 -3.51 21.36 -10.31
C LEU A 22 -3.19 19.86 -10.42
N ASN A 23 -2.29 19.52 -11.34
CA ASN A 23 -1.69 18.19 -11.35
C ASN A 23 -0.61 18.08 -10.25
N LYS A 24 -0.12 16.87 -9.96
CA LYS A 24 0.89 16.65 -8.90
C LYS A 24 2.18 17.45 -9.10
N HIS A 25 2.61 17.65 -10.34
CA HIS A 25 3.82 18.42 -10.65
C HIS A 25 3.61 19.90 -10.26
N ASP A 26 2.48 20.48 -10.66
CA ASP A 26 2.16 21.88 -10.37
C ASP A 26 1.86 22.11 -8.89
N THR A 27 1.22 21.15 -8.21
CA THR A 27 1.07 21.18 -6.75
C THR A 27 2.43 21.12 -6.04
N SER A 28 3.39 20.35 -6.55
CA SER A 28 4.74 20.30 -6.00
C SER A 28 5.49 21.62 -6.22
N ALA A 29 5.39 22.20 -7.41
CA ALA A 29 5.95 23.51 -7.71
C ALA A 29 5.35 24.60 -6.80
N LEU A 30 4.02 24.58 -6.59
CA LEU A 30 3.33 25.49 -5.67
C LEU A 30 3.83 25.32 -4.23
N ALA A 31 3.97 24.08 -3.75
CA ALA A 31 4.47 23.77 -2.42
C ALA A 31 5.89 24.34 -2.18
N GLN A 32 6.73 24.40 -3.21
CA GLN A 32 8.09 24.92 -3.12
C GLN A 32 8.17 26.46 -3.02
N THR A 33 7.09 27.19 -3.33
CA THR A 33 7.11 28.66 -3.31
C THR A 33 7.14 29.27 -1.91
N ASN A 34 6.57 28.58 -0.91
CA ASN A 34 6.45 29.07 0.46
C ASN A 34 6.29 27.91 1.45
N HIS A 35 6.93 27.99 2.62
CA HIS A 35 6.80 27.00 3.70
C HIS A 35 5.34 26.72 4.11
N ARG A 36 4.49 27.75 4.15
CA ARG A 36 3.08 27.58 4.49
C ARG A 36 2.31 26.82 3.41
N LEU A 37 2.64 27.06 2.14
CA LEU A 37 2.07 26.29 1.03
C LEU A 37 2.61 24.86 1.02
N LEU A 38 3.86 24.63 1.43
CA LEU A 38 4.37 23.29 1.65
C LEU A 38 3.53 22.55 2.69
N GLU A 39 3.30 23.12 3.88
CA GLU A 39 2.46 22.49 4.92
C GLU A 39 1.05 22.16 4.44
N LEU A 40 0.44 23.04 3.63
CA LEU A 40 -0.92 22.84 3.11
C LEU A 40 -0.98 21.83 1.96
N CYS A 41 0.03 21.81 1.09
CA CYS A 41 0.07 20.97 -0.10
C CYS A 41 0.70 19.60 0.17
N GLU A 42 1.55 19.45 1.18
CA GLU A 42 2.24 18.19 1.50
C GLU A 42 1.25 17.01 1.63
N PRO A 43 0.14 17.10 2.38
CA PRO A 43 -0.84 16.01 2.42
C PRO A 43 -1.34 15.61 1.03
N LEU A 44 -1.59 16.59 0.16
CA LEU A 44 -2.14 16.38 -1.18
C LEU A 44 -1.14 15.68 -2.11
N LEU A 45 0.16 15.92 -1.92
CA LEU A 45 1.22 15.26 -2.69
C LEU A 45 1.29 13.75 -2.40
N TYR A 46 0.92 13.34 -1.18
CA TYR A 46 1.00 11.95 -0.72
C TYR A 46 -0.36 11.24 -0.64
N MET A 47 -1.48 11.91 -0.88
CA MET A 47 -2.82 11.28 -0.82
C MET A 47 -3.02 10.17 -1.86
N ASP A 48 -2.44 10.33 -3.05
CA ASP A 48 -2.40 9.32 -4.12
C ASP A 48 -0.94 8.99 -4.37
N VAL A 49 -0.52 7.75 -4.11
CA VAL A 49 0.86 7.28 -4.35
C VAL A 49 0.81 6.14 -5.35
N ARG A 50 1.58 6.28 -6.43
CA ARG A 50 1.75 5.24 -7.44
C ARG A 50 3.19 4.79 -7.46
N LEU A 51 3.39 3.55 -7.05
CA LEU A 51 4.65 2.83 -7.03
C LEU A 51 4.58 1.73 -8.08
N ASP A 52 4.39 2.12 -9.33
CA ASP A 52 4.50 1.21 -10.46
C ASP A 52 5.99 1.06 -10.80
N HIS A 53 6.49 -0.19 -10.82
CA HIS A 53 7.85 -0.43 -11.26
C HIS A 53 7.87 -0.33 -12.79
N ASN A 54 8.59 0.66 -13.32
CA ASN A 54 8.86 0.80 -14.73
C ASN A 54 10.36 1.05 -14.89
N PRO A 55 11.14 0.12 -15.49
CA PRO A 55 12.58 0.24 -15.58
C PRO A 55 13.06 1.45 -16.42
N HIS A 56 12.17 2.07 -17.19
CA HIS A 56 12.45 3.25 -18.00
C HIS A 56 11.99 4.56 -17.36
N ARG A 57 11.43 4.53 -16.14
CA ARG A 57 10.98 5.72 -15.42
C ARG A 57 11.69 5.81 -14.08
N VAL A 58 11.92 7.05 -13.64
CA VAL A 58 12.44 7.32 -12.30
C VAL A 58 11.40 6.84 -11.28
N ASN A 59 11.81 5.94 -10.40
CA ASN A 59 11.02 5.40 -9.31
C ASN A 59 11.21 6.25 -8.04
N LEU A 60 10.18 6.30 -7.20
CA LEU A 60 10.27 6.97 -5.89
C LEU A 60 11.35 6.35 -4.99
N PHE A 61 11.73 5.09 -5.22
CA PHE A 61 12.80 4.41 -4.49
C PHE A 61 14.20 4.68 -5.04
N ASP A 62 14.34 5.36 -6.18
CA ASP A 62 15.66 5.68 -6.74
C ASP A 62 16.39 6.77 -5.94
N SER A 63 15.67 7.49 -5.07
CA SER A 63 16.22 8.52 -4.19
C SER A 63 15.93 8.23 -2.72
N ILE A 64 16.97 8.31 -1.90
CA ILE A 64 16.86 8.17 -0.44
C ILE A 64 15.97 9.27 0.16
N TYR A 65 16.01 10.48 -0.39
CA TYR A 65 15.23 11.61 0.10
C TYR A 65 13.73 11.42 -0.14
N THR A 66 13.34 10.93 -1.32
CA THR A 66 11.94 10.65 -1.65
C THR A 66 11.40 9.49 -0.82
N THR A 67 12.25 8.48 -0.56
CA THR A 67 11.93 7.36 0.32
C THR A 67 11.66 7.82 1.75
N ILE A 68 12.55 8.64 2.32
CA ILE A 68 12.37 9.20 3.67
C ILE A 68 11.13 10.09 3.73
N ALA A 69 10.91 10.91 2.71
CA ALA A 69 9.74 11.79 2.64
C ALA A 69 8.43 10.98 2.57
N LEU A 70 8.39 9.90 1.81
CA LEU A 70 7.25 8.97 1.80
C LEU A 70 7.05 8.31 3.17
N ALA A 71 8.12 7.84 3.81
CA ALA A 71 8.04 7.20 5.13
C ALA A 71 7.40 8.14 6.18
N ARG A 72 7.81 9.41 6.19
CA ARG A 72 7.27 10.45 7.09
C ARG A 72 5.80 10.77 6.81
N ASN A 73 5.41 10.71 5.53
CA ASN A 73 4.08 11.11 5.06
C ASN A 73 3.12 9.93 4.79
N THR A 74 3.44 8.73 5.26
CA THR A 74 2.60 7.53 5.09
C THR A 74 1.19 7.66 5.65
N HIS A 75 1.03 8.45 6.71
CA HIS A 75 -0.27 8.73 7.31
C HIS A 75 -1.18 9.60 6.42
N PHE A 76 -0.67 10.27 5.38
CA PHE A 76 -1.49 10.98 4.40
C PHE A 76 -1.95 10.09 3.24
N VAL A 77 -1.35 8.91 3.06
CA VAL A 77 -1.65 8.02 1.94
C VAL A 77 -3.06 7.45 2.06
N ARG A 78 -3.90 7.74 1.07
CA ARG A 78 -5.27 7.23 0.96
C ARG A 78 -5.44 6.27 -0.21
N ASN A 79 -4.80 6.56 -1.33
CA ASN A 79 -4.80 5.71 -2.51
C ASN A 79 -3.38 5.23 -2.76
N LEU A 80 -3.15 3.92 -2.62
CA LEU A 80 -1.87 3.30 -2.95
C LEU A 80 -2.05 2.39 -4.15
N ARG A 81 -1.28 2.62 -5.20
CA ARG A 81 -1.04 1.64 -6.25
C ARG A 81 0.40 1.17 -6.17
N VAL A 82 0.66 -0.12 -6.07
CA VAL A 82 2.00 -0.65 -5.83
C VAL A 82 2.26 -1.93 -6.60
N SER A 83 3.43 -2.07 -7.22
CA SER A 83 3.89 -3.37 -7.76
C SER A 83 4.45 -4.25 -6.65
N VAL A 84 4.45 -5.58 -6.82
CA VAL A 84 5.02 -6.52 -5.82
C VAL A 84 6.46 -6.16 -5.42
N ILE A 85 7.28 -5.74 -6.39
CA ILE A 85 8.67 -5.33 -6.14
C ILE A 85 8.73 -4.09 -5.26
N ASN A 86 7.98 -3.07 -5.65
CA ASN A 86 7.93 -1.83 -4.92
C ASN A 86 7.30 -2.01 -3.54
N HIS A 87 6.41 -3.00 -3.38
CA HIS A 87 5.83 -3.40 -2.11
C HIS A 87 6.90 -3.93 -1.13
N ALA A 88 7.85 -4.73 -1.63
CA ALA A 88 9.01 -5.17 -0.84
C ALA A 88 9.91 -3.99 -0.44
N LEU A 89 10.18 -3.08 -1.37
CA LEU A 89 11.06 -1.91 -1.18
C LEU A 89 10.51 -0.93 -0.13
N LEU A 90 9.37 -0.28 -0.44
CA LEU A 90 8.20 -0.54 0.38
C LEU A 90 8.40 -0.62 1.90
N THR A 91 8.06 -1.82 2.36
CA THR A 91 8.28 -2.36 3.67
C THR A 91 9.68 -2.18 4.22
N ASN A 92 10.73 -2.54 3.46
CA ASN A 92 12.10 -2.47 3.95
C ASN A 92 12.49 -1.04 4.33
N CYS A 93 12.10 -0.06 3.52
CA CYS A 93 12.36 1.35 3.78
C CYS A 93 11.67 1.83 5.07
N MET A 94 10.47 1.34 5.37
CA MET A 94 9.76 1.74 6.59
C MET A 94 10.20 0.99 7.83
N LEU A 95 10.62 -0.27 7.71
CA LEU A 95 11.28 -0.96 8.81
C LEU A 95 12.56 -0.22 9.20
N ALA A 96 13.40 0.12 8.22
CA ALA A 96 14.60 0.91 8.45
C ALA A 96 14.30 2.28 9.08
N HIS A 97 13.21 2.94 8.66
CA HIS A 97 12.79 4.20 9.27
C HIS A 97 12.33 4.02 10.72
N LEU A 98 11.49 3.01 10.99
CA LEU A 98 11.03 2.71 12.35
C LEU A 98 12.21 2.39 13.30
N ASP A 99 13.20 1.64 12.83
CA ASP A 99 14.41 1.34 13.58
C ASP A 99 15.19 2.63 13.87
N SER A 100 15.37 3.51 12.88
CA SER A 100 16.04 4.81 13.07
C SER A 100 15.35 5.72 14.10
N VAL A 101 14.02 5.77 14.09
CA VAL A 101 13.22 6.55 15.05
C VAL A 101 13.29 5.93 16.45
N THR A 102 13.39 4.61 16.54
CA THR A 102 13.47 3.88 17.81
C THR A 102 14.85 4.01 18.44
N ASP A 103 15.91 4.00 17.63
CA ASP A 103 17.29 4.19 18.08
C ASP A 103 17.53 5.61 18.61
N GLU A 104 16.93 6.65 18.00
CA GLU A 104 16.95 8.01 18.55
C GLU A 104 16.14 8.15 19.85
N LYS A 105 15.18 7.25 20.11
CA LYS A 105 14.26 7.28 21.27
C LYS A 105 14.59 6.25 22.36
N GLN A 106 15.79 5.67 22.38
CA GLN A 106 16.23 4.63 23.33
C GLN A 106 16.14 4.97 24.84
N ASN A 107 15.55 6.09 25.26
CA ASN A 107 15.14 6.32 26.66
C ASN A 107 13.68 5.97 26.97
N LEU A 108 12.82 5.71 25.98
CA LEU A 108 11.40 5.33 26.21
C LEU A 108 10.96 4.36 25.11
N ARG A 109 11.21 3.07 25.31
CA ARG A 109 10.84 2.00 24.38
C ARG A 109 9.30 1.87 24.32
N PRO A 110 8.62 2.25 23.22
CA PRO A 110 7.23 1.90 23.04
C PRO A 110 7.19 0.41 22.68
N ASP A 111 6.34 -0.36 23.34
CA ASP A 111 6.11 -1.75 22.96
C ASP A 111 5.55 -1.80 21.54
N LEU A 112 6.39 -2.09 20.55
CA LEU A 112 5.92 -2.39 19.20
C LEU A 112 4.91 -3.54 19.30
N PRO A 113 3.76 -3.44 18.60
CA PRO A 113 2.74 -4.47 18.63
C PRO A 113 3.35 -5.82 18.22
N PRO A 114 2.95 -6.93 18.85
CA PRO A 114 3.48 -8.27 18.57
C PRO A 114 3.42 -8.65 17.08
N SER A 115 2.51 -8.04 16.32
CA SER A 115 2.35 -8.21 14.88
C SER A 115 3.55 -7.72 14.03
N LEU A 116 4.47 -6.93 14.57
CA LEU A 116 5.69 -6.50 13.85
C LEU A 116 6.94 -7.28 14.28
N ARG A 117 6.86 -8.06 15.36
CA ARG A 117 7.93 -8.97 15.81
C ARG A 117 7.85 -10.25 14.97
N SER A 118 8.23 -10.16 13.70
CA SER A 118 8.32 -11.33 12.82
C SER A 118 9.35 -12.31 13.39
N THR A 119 8.89 -13.42 13.97
CA THR A 119 9.76 -14.53 14.36
C THR A 119 10.32 -15.18 13.10
N ALA A 120 11.65 -15.15 12.99
CA ALA A 120 12.47 -15.35 11.81
C ALA A 120 12.44 -16.74 11.13
N SER A 121 11.30 -17.43 11.01
CA SER A 121 11.32 -18.80 10.44
C SER A 121 10.13 -19.29 9.64
N SER A 122 9.04 -18.54 9.43
CA SER A 122 7.94 -19.11 8.61
C SER A 122 7.03 -18.15 7.84
N SER A 123 6.93 -16.87 8.19
CA SER A 123 6.07 -15.96 7.44
C SER A 123 6.90 -15.11 6.49
N HIS A 124 6.99 -15.52 5.22
CA HIS A 124 7.50 -14.71 4.12
C HIS A 124 6.51 -13.58 3.74
N VAL A 125 5.86 -13.02 4.73
CA VAL A 125 4.86 -11.98 4.61
C VAL A 125 5.62 -10.67 4.67
N ILE A 126 5.63 -9.92 3.57
CA ILE A 126 6.19 -8.57 3.51
C ILE A 126 5.21 -7.63 4.21
N PRO A 127 5.45 -7.17 5.46
CA PRO A 127 4.49 -6.34 6.18
C PRO A 127 4.33 -4.99 5.47
N VAL A 128 3.11 -4.67 5.08
CA VAL A 128 2.79 -3.31 4.64
C VAL A 128 2.90 -2.42 5.87
N PRO A 129 3.51 -1.24 5.77
CA PRO A 129 3.43 -0.30 6.88
C PRO A 129 1.97 -0.03 7.26
N PRO A 130 1.71 0.31 8.52
CA PRO A 130 0.38 0.76 8.91
C PRO A 130 0.08 2.11 8.24
N MET A 131 -0.57 2.05 7.07
CA MET A 131 -1.19 3.21 6.44
C MET A 131 -2.61 3.32 6.99
N THR A 132 -2.73 3.94 8.15
CA THR A 132 -3.99 4.03 8.93
C THR A 132 -5.12 4.73 8.17
N ASN A 133 -4.77 5.56 7.19
CA ASN A 133 -5.70 6.31 6.33
C ASN A 133 -5.86 5.73 4.93
N LEU A 134 -5.33 4.53 4.68
CA LEU A 134 -5.47 3.87 3.37
C LEU A 134 -6.95 3.53 3.12
N GLU A 135 -7.51 4.11 2.06
CA GLU A 135 -8.89 3.94 1.62
C GLU A 135 -8.98 3.04 0.39
N ARG A 136 -7.96 3.10 -0.48
CA ARG A 136 -7.88 2.35 -1.75
C ARG A 136 -6.51 1.72 -1.90
N LEU A 137 -6.47 0.43 -2.16
CA LEU A 137 -5.26 -0.31 -2.50
C LEU A 137 -5.41 -1.00 -3.85
N GLU A 138 -4.46 -0.74 -4.75
CA GLU A 138 -4.28 -1.44 -6.01
C GLU A 138 -2.91 -2.10 -6.03
N VAL A 139 -2.85 -3.38 -6.37
CA VAL A 139 -1.59 -4.11 -6.44
C VAL A 139 -1.39 -4.73 -7.80
N ALA A 140 -0.29 -4.39 -8.47
CA ALA A 140 0.14 -5.04 -9.69
C ALA A 140 1.02 -6.25 -9.35
N LEU A 141 0.50 -7.45 -9.61
CA LEU A 141 1.10 -8.75 -9.38
C LEU A 141 1.87 -9.28 -10.61
N VAL A 142 2.41 -8.38 -11.44
CA VAL A 142 3.19 -8.74 -12.64
C VAL A 142 4.55 -9.31 -12.22
N LEU A 143 4.79 -10.58 -12.53
CA LEU A 143 5.95 -11.35 -12.05
C LEU A 143 7.04 -11.53 -13.12
N GLU A 144 6.69 -11.66 -14.39
CA GLU A 144 7.52 -12.38 -15.36
C GLU A 144 8.86 -11.71 -15.74
N SER A 145 8.94 -10.37 -15.83
CA SER A 145 10.14 -9.72 -16.36
C SER A 145 11.19 -9.33 -15.31
N TYR A 146 10.91 -9.54 -14.02
CA TYR A 146 11.71 -8.94 -12.93
C TYR A 146 12.35 -9.91 -11.94
N ILE A 147 12.03 -11.21 -12.04
CA ILE A 147 12.58 -12.25 -11.15
C ILE A 147 14.11 -12.23 -11.16
N SER A 148 14.73 -11.92 -12.31
CA SER A 148 16.19 -11.91 -12.47
C SER A 148 16.89 -10.65 -11.98
N THR A 149 16.18 -9.54 -11.76
CA THR A 149 16.78 -8.23 -11.45
C THR A 149 16.43 -7.70 -10.06
N CYS A 150 15.42 -8.25 -9.40
CA CYS A 150 15.02 -7.83 -8.06
C CYS A 150 15.74 -8.65 -6.97
N PHE A 151 16.74 -8.05 -6.31
CA PHE A 151 17.42 -8.66 -5.15
C PHE A 151 16.50 -8.93 -3.95
N TYR A 152 15.32 -8.31 -3.92
CA TYR A 152 14.30 -8.50 -2.87
C TYR A 152 13.21 -9.48 -3.27
N TYR A 153 13.39 -10.17 -4.40
CA TYR A 153 12.45 -11.20 -4.83
C TYR A 153 12.48 -12.37 -3.84
N LEU A 154 11.41 -12.49 -3.05
CA LEU A 154 11.20 -13.68 -2.24
C LEU A 154 10.62 -14.77 -3.14
N GLU A 155 11.21 -15.97 -3.18
CA GLU A 155 10.67 -17.11 -3.95
C GLU A 155 9.18 -17.39 -3.61
N THR A 156 8.78 -17.07 -2.39
CA THR A 156 7.40 -17.18 -1.91
C THR A 156 6.43 -16.16 -2.48
N SER A 157 6.90 -15.14 -3.21
CA SER A 157 6.05 -14.24 -4.01
C SER A 157 5.39 -14.95 -5.19
N ASN A 158 5.89 -16.14 -5.58
CA ASN A 158 5.20 -17.04 -6.51
C ASN A 158 4.08 -17.85 -5.85
N ASN A 159 4.03 -17.89 -4.52
CA ASN A 159 3.02 -18.69 -3.81
C ASN A 159 1.74 -17.85 -3.60
N PRO A 160 0.63 -18.18 -4.30
CA PRO A 160 -0.61 -17.41 -4.20
C PRO A 160 -1.18 -17.38 -2.79
N LYS A 161 -0.99 -18.44 -1.99
CA LYS A 161 -1.40 -18.49 -0.58
C LYS A 161 -0.66 -17.46 0.26
N THR A 162 0.66 -17.34 0.07
CA THR A 162 1.47 -16.37 0.80
C THR A 162 1.04 -14.95 0.46
N ILE A 163 0.83 -14.67 -0.84
CA ILE A 163 0.33 -13.37 -1.31
C ILE A 163 -1.03 -13.05 -0.70
N LEU A 164 -1.94 -14.03 -0.70
CA LEU A 164 -3.27 -13.85 -0.12
C LEU A 164 -3.20 -13.56 1.38
N LEU A 165 -2.42 -14.34 2.14
CA LEU A 165 -2.22 -14.10 3.57
C LEU A 165 -1.57 -12.72 3.85
N GLN A 166 -0.65 -12.27 3.00
CA GLN A 166 -0.07 -10.94 3.08
C GLN A 166 -1.15 -9.86 2.95
N TYR A 167 -2.02 -9.96 1.95
CA TYR A 167 -3.08 -8.98 1.75
C TYR A 167 -4.14 -9.07 2.82
N CYS A 168 -4.57 -10.25 3.25
CA CYS A 168 -5.47 -10.40 4.39
C CYS A 168 -4.95 -9.63 5.63
N ARG A 169 -3.66 -9.75 5.93
CA ARG A 169 -3.04 -9.01 7.03
C ARG A 169 -2.98 -7.51 6.78
N LEU A 170 -2.83 -7.09 5.54
CA LEU A 170 -2.91 -5.67 5.14
C LEU A 170 -4.31 -5.13 5.39
N LEU A 171 -5.35 -5.85 4.94
CA LEU A 171 -6.75 -5.49 5.16
C LEU A 171 -7.02 -5.32 6.66
N ASP A 172 -6.53 -6.23 7.50
CA ASP A 172 -6.65 -6.15 8.97
C ASP A 172 -5.96 -4.91 9.57
N LEU A 173 -4.87 -4.44 8.97
CA LEU A 173 -4.08 -3.28 9.43
C LEU A 173 -4.59 -1.93 8.90
N SER A 174 -5.45 -1.95 7.89
CA SER A 174 -5.98 -0.76 7.22
C SER A 174 -7.50 -0.66 7.43
N PRO A 175 -7.97 -0.21 8.62
CA PRO A 175 -9.38 -0.23 8.98
C PRO A 175 -10.28 0.66 8.10
N ARG A 176 -9.67 1.60 7.36
CA ARG A 176 -10.35 2.51 6.44
C ARG A 176 -10.35 2.03 4.99
N LEU A 177 -9.76 0.87 4.72
CA LEU A 177 -9.68 0.34 3.37
C LEU A 177 -11.08 -0.07 2.92
N THR A 178 -11.58 0.62 1.91
CA THR A 178 -12.91 0.40 1.32
C THR A 178 -12.81 -0.20 -0.07
N TYR A 179 -11.64 -0.13 -0.70
CA TYR A 179 -11.42 -0.68 -2.03
C TYR A 179 -10.09 -1.44 -2.08
N PHE A 180 -10.13 -2.66 -2.59
CA PHE A 180 -8.96 -3.48 -2.87
C PHE A 180 -9.05 -4.06 -4.28
N LYS A 181 -7.98 -3.91 -5.05
CA LYS A 181 -7.79 -4.56 -6.34
C LYS A 181 -6.40 -5.15 -6.40
N ALA A 182 -6.27 -6.39 -6.83
CA ALA A 182 -4.99 -6.95 -7.23
C ALA A 182 -5.10 -7.44 -8.67
N ASP A 183 -4.20 -6.93 -9.51
CA ASP A 183 -4.18 -7.06 -10.96
C ASP A 183 -3.02 -7.99 -11.34
N ARG A 184 -3.31 -9.15 -11.93
CA ARG A 184 -2.32 -10.02 -12.59
C ARG A 184 -2.58 -9.95 -14.09
N ASP A 185 -1.52 -9.97 -14.89
CA ASP A 185 -1.66 -10.09 -16.34
C ASP A 185 -2.46 -11.36 -16.68
N ALA A 186 -3.45 -11.19 -17.56
CA ALA A 186 -4.59 -12.10 -17.72
C ALA A 186 -4.25 -13.46 -18.37
N GLU A 187 -3.04 -13.63 -18.90
CA GLU A 187 -2.66 -14.80 -19.70
C GLU A 187 -2.39 -16.06 -18.85
N ASP A 188 -2.07 -15.91 -17.57
CA ASP A 188 -1.54 -16.99 -16.72
C ASP A 188 -2.58 -17.68 -15.80
N TRP A 189 -3.87 -17.39 -15.96
CA TRP A 189 -4.93 -17.75 -15.00
C TRP A 189 -5.86 -18.91 -15.42
N SER A 190 -5.57 -19.62 -16.51
CA SER A 190 -6.49 -20.67 -16.99
C SER A 190 -6.69 -21.80 -15.96
N ASP A 191 -5.62 -22.23 -15.28
CA ASP A 191 -5.68 -23.30 -14.27
C ASP A 191 -6.31 -22.83 -12.94
N ALA A 192 -5.95 -21.65 -12.46
CA ALA A 192 -6.46 -21.13 -11.18
C ALA A 192 -7.92 -20.61 -11.26
N LYS A 193 -8.45 -20.36 -12.46
CA LYS A 193 -9.90 -20.14 -12.68
C LYS A 193 -10.73 -21.41 -12.52
N GLN A 194 -10.17 -22.57 -12.84
CA GLN A 194 -10.88 -23.85 -12.72
C GLN A 194 -10.97 -24.26 -11.24
N GLU A 195 -9.87 -24.10 -10.49
CA GLU A 195 -9.85 -24.39 -9.05
C GLU A 195 -10.73 -23.45 -8.21
N LEU A 196 -10.88 -22.17 -8.63
CA LEU A 196 -11.80 -21.23 -7.98
C LEU A 196 -13.26 -21.73 -8.08
N LYS A 197 -13.65 -22.19 -9.26
CA LYS A 197 -15.02 -22.67 -9.52
C LYS A 197 -15.38 -23.87 -8.66
N ASP A 198 -14.41 -24.73 -8.39
CA ASP A 198 -14.60 -25.90 -7.52
C ASP A 198 -14.79 -25.44 -6.06
N LEU A 199 -14.02 -24.44 -5.59
CA LEU A 199 -14.16 -23.84 -4.25
C LEU A 199 -15.46 -23.03 -4.06
N GLU A 200 -15.92 -22.31 -5.08
CA GLU A 200 -17.22 -21.61 -5.05
C GLU A 200 -18.41 -22.57 -5.01
N GLN A 201 -18.26 -23.77 -5.58
CA GLN A 201 -19.28 -24.83 -5.50
C GLN A 201 -19.37 -25.46 -4.11
N GLU A 202 -18.27 -25.49 -3.37
CA GLU A 202 -18.23 -26.09 -2.02
C GLU A 202 -18.78 -25.16 -0.92
N SER A 203 -18.74 -23.83 -1.07
CA SER A 203 -19.18 -22.91 -0.01
C SER A 203 -19.81 -21.59 -0.49
N PRO A 204 -21.16 -21.47 -0.52
CA PRO A 204 -21.87 -20.30 -1.06
C PRO A 204 -21.73 -19.01 -0.22
N VAL A 205 -21.28 -19.10 1.04
CA VAL A 205 -21.06 -17.93 1.93
C VAL A 205 -19.83 -17.10 1.50
N ILE A 206 -18.90 -17.72 0.77
CA ILE A 206 -17.70 -17.07 0.22
C ILE A 206 -18.07 -16.12 -0.95
N ARG A 207 -19.17 -16.39 -1.65
CA ARG A 207 -19.61 -15.67 -2.84
C ARG A 207 -20.07 -14.23 -2.55
N GLU A 208 -20.71 -13.98 -1.42
CA GLU A 208 -21.20 -12.65 -1.05
C GLU A 208 -20.08 -11.71 -0.56
N GLY A 209 -18.99 -12.25 0.00
CA GLY A 209 -17.83 -11.45 0.42
C GLY A 209 -16.76 -11.23 -0.67
N LEU A 210 -16.76 -12.07 -1.73
CA LEU A 210 -15.81 -11.97 -2.84
C LEU A 210 -16.30 -11.12 -4.02
N GLN A 211 -17.60 -10.84 -4.12
CA GLN A 211 -18.15 -10.02 -5.22
C GLN A 211 -17.63 -8.56 -5.18
N ASP A 212 -17.30 -8.04 -4.00
CA ASP A 212 -16.72 -6.71 -3.81
C ASP A 212 -15.19 -6.70 -3.97
N LEU A 213 -14.59 -7.89 -4.04
CA LEU A 213 -13.17 -8.20 -4.31
C LEU A 213 -12.96 -8.61 -5.77
N ALA A 214 -13.69 -7.99 -6.70
CA ALA A 214 -13.61 -8.28 -8.13
C ALA A 214 -12.18 -8.07 -8.63
N MET A 215 -11.42 -9.18 -8.71
CA MET A 215 -10.33 -9.53 -9.65
C MET A 215 -9.46 -10.71 -9.15
N TRP A 216 -9.91 -11.57 -8.22
CA TRP A 216 -9.16 -12.78 -7.83
C TRP A 216 -9.89 -14.07 -8.21
N PRO A 217 -9.25 -14.96 -8.97
CA PRO A 217 -9.50 -16.39 -8.84
C PRO A 217 -8.65 -16.99 -7.69
N VAL A 218 -9.07 -18.08 -7.06
CA VAL A 218 -8.49 -18.66 -5.83
C VAL A 218 -8.19 -20.14 -6.11
N GLY A 219 -6.99 -20.60 -5.74
CA GLY A 219 -6.57 -22.01 -5.78
C GLY A 219 -5.78 -22.39 -4.51
N ASN A 220 -5.90 -23.65 -4.07
CA ASN A 220 -5.63 -24.18 -2.72
C ASN A 220 -4.13 -24.31 -2.34
N ASN A 221 -3.66 -24.16 -1.09
CA ASN A 221 -4.02 -24.91 0.12
C ASN A 221 -4.15 -24.02 1.37
N ALA A 222 -5.34 -23.66 1.83
CA ALA A 222 -5.58 -23.14 3.18
C ALA A 222 -6.90 -23.71 3.71
N SER A 223 -6.98 -24.02 5.00
CA SER A 223 -8.23 -24.53 5.59
C SER A 223 -9.33 -23.48 5.46
N GLU A 224 -10.51 -23.95 5.04
CA GLU A 224 -11.76 -23.22 4.78
C GLU A 224 -12.14 -22.24 5.91
N GLU A 225 -11.79 -22.59 7.16
CA GLU A 225 -12.05 -21.78 8.35
C GLU A 225 -11.23 -20.48 8.40
N GLY A 226 -10.04 -20.43 7.80
CA GLY A 226 -9.14 -19.27 7.87
C GLY A 226 -9.64 -18.08 7.05
N LEU A 227 -10.06 -18.32 5.81
CA LEU A 227 -10.56 -17.29 4.90
C LEU A 227 -11.89 -16.69 5.36
N VAL A 228 -12.81 -17.55 5.81
CA VAL A 228 -14.12 -17.13 6.32
C VAL A 228 -13.98 -16.29 7.60
N VAL A 229 -13.02 -16.63 8.47
CA VAL A 229 -12.72 -15.82 9.67
C VAL A 229 -12.14 -14.46 9.29
N ILE A 230 -11.32 -14.37 8.23
CA ILE A 230 -10.69 -13.11 7.79
C ILE A 230 -11.70 -12.19 7.11
N LEU A 231 -12.52 -12.69 6.19
CA LEU A 231 -13.56 -11.87 5.53
C LEU A 231 -14.59 -11.36 6.55
N LYS A 232 -14.95 -12.17 7.55
CA LYS A 232 -15.79 -11.74 8.68
C LYS A 232 -15.15 -10.66 9.56
N ARG A 233 -13.82 -10.48 9.51
CA ARG A 233 -13.09 -9.44 10.28
C ARG A 233 -12.95 -8.12 9.55
N CYS A 234 -13.26 -8.05 8.24
CA CYS A 234 -13.13 -6.85 7.43
C CYS A 234 -14.52 -6.30 6.99
N PRO A 235 -15.37 -5.82 7.92
CA PRO A 235 -16.76 -5.41 7.61
C PRO A 235 -16.88 -4.17 6.71
N ASN A 236 -15.76 -3.52 6.36
CA ASN A 236 -15.73 -2.26 5.61
C ASN A 236 -15.43 -2.45 4.11
N LEU A 237 -15.05 -3.65 3.67
CA LEU A 237 -14.94 -4.00 2.26
C LEU A 237 -16.38 -4.23 1.75
N LYS A 238 -16.82 -3.37 0.81
CA LYS A 238 -18.15 -3.32 0.20
C LYS A 238 -18.01 -3.07 -1.30
#